data_AF-A0A9D5VUX5-F1
#
_entry.id   AF-A0A9D5VUX5-F1
#
_cell.length_a   1.000
_cell.length_b   1.000
_cell.length_c   1.000
_cell.angle_alpha   90.00
_cell.angle_beta   90.00
_cell.angle_gamma   90.00
#
_symmetry.space_group_name_H-M   'P 1'
#
loop_
_entity.id
_entity.type
_entity.pdbx_description
1 polymer ?
#
loop_
_entity_poly.entity_id
_entity_poly.type
_entity_poly.pdbx_seq_one_letter_code
_entity_poly.pdbx_strand_id
1 'polypeptide(L)'
;MSFESINIPKFMGKMKFIEYDFSNPQDVFKLTLAESVVSKGIDQSILYNILQAGQIVIINEHPESDAIPWMTTSGILVNAPPDQVYNVIRDVPNYTKFMPQSEKAVLEKINQDIDQCFYELGIKILFVTIKIPYSVYHYNQKNRVDWIMAAGDFKANYGAFEVVPVPENPSMSMLFFTCYSQPRHKLVNSMFTKYPMLDIMINLSSGTLVVKAMKNRAESIFAEKGGKTPEIQKNTFENLFQNHPTTLAKLAARGSLLVIEDSKPIFYCGGTIVKSPMEKVFKSLRDLEGMSSISKDWTAKIIKQNETSAEVKMKTIMDLTFKFESDYIADYTFEPPDRISYIGVTDSNLKGVAGSYELFSLGDSETLVFYRNTSDLKTQGFMMRKLLNIEPTFELAIQASQTKYMLSTMQQWCER
;
A
#
# COMPACT_ATOMS: atom_id res chain seq x y z
N MET A 1 -5.20 8.00 -36.16
CA MET A 1 -3.78 8.30 -36.50
C MET A 1 -3.11 6.97 -36.80
N SER A 2 -2.40 6.82 -37.92
CA SER A 2 -1.61 5.61 -38.17
C SER A 2 -0.35 5.64 -37.29
N PHE A 3 -0.05 4.53 -36.61
CA PHE A 3 1.08 4.36 -35.68
C PHE A 3 2.46 4.29 -36.39
N GLU A 4 2.56 4.75 -37.64
CA GLU A 4 3.64 4.41 -38.57
C GLU A 4 5.01 5.03 -38.25
N SER A 5 5.16 5.80 -37.16
CA SER A 5 6.44 6.43 -36.80
C SER A 5 6.88 6.29 -35.34
N ILE A 6 6.30 5.40 -34.54
CA ILE A 6 6.79 5.21 -33.17
C ILE A 6 8.14 4.51 -33.19
N ASN A 7 9.17 5.20 -32.69
CA ASN A 7 10.50 4.65 -32.53
C ASN A 7 10.54 3.70 -31.33
N ILE A 8 10.21 2.43 -31.56
CA ILE A 8 10.22 1.41 -30.50
C ILE A 8 11.68 1.19 -30.05
N PRO A 9 12.00 1.42 -28.76
CA PRO A 9 13.35 1.20 -28.26
C PRO A 9 13.79 -0.26 -28.42
N LYS A 10 15.05 -0.49 -28.81
CA LYS A 10 15.59 -1.84 -29.06
C LYS A 10 15.38 -2.83 -27.90
N PHE A 11 15.34 -2.34 -26.65
CA PHE A 11 15.16 -3.20 -25.47
C PHE A 11 13.77 -3.81 -25.33
N MET A 12 12.77 -3.27 -26.04
CA MET A 12 11.43 -3.85 -26.10
C MET A 12 11.36 -5.10 -26.98
N GLY A 13 12.35 -5.36 -27.83
CA GLY A 13 12.35 -6.52 -28.71
C GLY A 13 11.13 -6.58 -29.64
N LYS A 14 10.61 -7.79 -29.91
CA LYS A 14 9.44 -8.02 -30.77
C LYS A 14 8.16 -8.17 -29.94
N MET A 15 7.79 -7.13 -29.19
CA MET A 15 6.55 -7.14 -28.42
C MET A 15 5.33 -6.78 -29.26
N LYS A 16 4.18 -7.37 -28.93
CA LYS A 16 2.89 -6.98 -29.49
C LYS A 16 2.32 -5.81 -28.69
N PHE A 17 2.01 -4.73 -29.38
CA PHE A 17 1.37 -3.55 -28.81
C PHE A 17 -0.15 -3.68 -28.87
N ILE A 18 -0.80 -3.15 -27.85
CA ILE A 18 -2.24 -2.94 -27.81
C ILE A 18 -2.50 -1.56 -28.43
N GLU A 19 -3.35 -1.55 -29.45
CA GLU A 19 -3.78 -0.32 -30.11
C GLU A 19 -5.08 0.15 -29.46
N TYR A 20 -5.13 1.43 -29.11
CA TYR A 20 -6.33 2.09 -28.60
C TYR A 20 -6.69 3.25 -29.52
N ASP A 21 -7.99 3.53 -29.64
CA ASP A 21 -8.45 4.75 -30.27
C ASP A 21 -8.46 5.89 -29.24
N PHE A 22 -7.50 6.80 -29.36
CA PHE A 22 -7.39 7.98 -28.51
C PHE A 22 -8.21 9.18 -29.03
N SER A 23 -9.18 8.96 -29.92
CA SER A 23 -10.17 10.00 -30.30
C SER A 23 -10.99 10.48 -29.10
N ASN A 24 -11.26 9.60 -28.13
CA ASN A 24 -11.81 9.92 -26.82
C ASN A 24 -11.00 9.26 -25.69
N PRO A 25 -9.94 9.91 -25.17
CA PRO A 25 -9.13 9.36 -24.09
C PRO A 25 -9.94 9.03 -22.83
N GLN A 26 -11.03 9.76 -22.54
CA GLN A 26 -11.80 9.50 -21.32
C GLN A 26 -12.41 8.09 -21.31
N ASP A 27 -12.84 7.57 -22.45
CA ASP A 27 -13.38 6.20 -22.54
C ASP A 27 -12.29 5.14 -22.35
N VAL A 28 -11.10 5.41 -22.88
CA VAL A 28 -9.93 4.54 -22.79
C VAL A 28 -9.40 4.47 -21.35
N PHE A 29 -9.38 5.61 -20.65
CA PHE A 29 -8.86 5.75 -19.28
C PHE A 29 -9.95 5.74 -18.20
N LYS A 30 -11.21 5.43 -18.55
CA LYS A 30 -12.36 5.51 -17.62
C LYS A 30 -12.15 4.77 -16.29
N LEU A 31 -11.44 3.66 -16.34
CA LEU A 31 -11.20 2.79 -15.20
C LEU A 31 -10.27 3.45 -14.17
N THR A 32 -9.17 4.05 -14.62
CA THR A 32 -8.24 4.75 -13.73
C THR A 32 -8.81 6.10 -13.29
N LEU A 33 -9.55 6.79 -14.16
CA LEU A 33 -10.23 8.05 -13.84
C LEU A 33 -11.26 7.91 -12.71
N ALA A 34 -11.94 6.76 -12.63
CA ALA A 34 -12.87 6.45 -11.55
C ALA A 34 -12.19 6.30 -10.17
N GLU A 35 -10.86 6.14 -10.13
CA GLU A 35 -10.08 5.89 -8.92
C GLU A 35 -9.46 7.14 -8.28
N SER A 36 -9.87 8.35 -8.67
CA SER A 36 -9.46 9.57 -7.96
C SER A 36 -9.78 9.49 -6.46
N VAL A 37 -8.82 9.93 -5.64
CA VAL A 37 -8.95 9.92 -4.18
C VAL A 37 -9.87 11.04 -3.72
N VAL A 38 -9.90 12.17 -4.44
CA VAL A 38 -10.71 13.35 -4.08
C VAL A 38 -12.12 13.33 -4.68
N SER A 39 -12.36 12.60 -5.77
CA SER A 39 -13.67 12.62 -6.46
C SER A 39 -14.82 11.99 -5.67
N LYS A 40 -14.53 11.18 -4.64
CA LYS A 40 -15.53 10.40 -3.89
C LYS A 40 -16.03 11.10 -2.61
N GLY A 41 -15.96 12.43 -2.54
CA GLY A 41 -16.46 13.21 -1.40
C GLY A 41 -15.63 13.04 -0.11
N ILE A 42 -14.37 12.65 -0.26
CA ILE A 42 -13.42 12.60 0.85
C ILE A 42 -12.85 14.01 1.05
N ASP A 43 -12.97 14.52 2.27
CA ASP A 43 -12.42 15.82 2.63
C ASP A 43 -10.89 15.83 2.54
N GLN A 44 -10.35 16.77 1.79
CA GLN A 44 -8.90 16.94 1.61
C GLN A 44 -8.19 17.24 2.93
N SER A 45 -8.84 17.93 3.87
CA SER A 45 -8.28 18.21 5.20
C SER A 45 -8.03 16.92 5.98
N ILE A 46 -8.89 15.91 5.80
CA ILE A 46 -8.75 14.63 6.50
C ILE A 46 -7.65 13.78 5.86
N LEU A 47 -7.55 13.76 4.53
CA LEU A 47 -6.42 13.14 3.85
C LEU A 47 -5.10 13.79 4.29
N TYR A 48 -5.07 15.12 4.39
CA TYR A 48 -3.93 15.85 4.92
C TYR A 48 -3.58 15.41 6.34
N ASN A 49 -4.56 15.38 7.25
CA ASN A 49 -4.35 14.94 8.64
C ASN A 49 -3.81 13.50 8.70
N ILE A 50 -4.33 12.58 7.87
CA ILE A 50 -3.81 11.19 7.81
C ILE A 50 -2.36 11.17 7.33
N LEU A 51 -2.04 11.94 6.30
CA LEU A 51 -0.70 12.02 5.73
C LEU A 51 0.31 12.75 6.64
N GLN A 52 -0.14 13.49 7.65
CA GLN A 52 0.74 13.99 8.71
C GLN A 52 1.25 12.88 9.65
N ALA A 53 0.55 11.73 9.73
CA ALA A 53 1.01 10.58 10.49
C ALA A 53 2.01 9.69 9.73
N GLY A 54 1.99 9.75 8.39
CA GLY A 54 2.91 8.98 7.55
C GLY A 54 2.38 8.75 6.15
N GLN A 55 2.35 7.49 5.72
CA GLN A 55 1.83 7.10 4.41
C GLN A 55 0.47 6.45 4.54
N ILE A 56 -0.42 6.69 3.59
CA ILE A 56 -1.68 5.97 3.46
C ILE A 56 -1.58 4.96 2.30
N VAL A 57 -2.19 3.80 2.45
CA VAL A 57 -2.46 2.88 1.35
C VAL A 57 -3.92 2.48 1.41
N ILE A 58 -4.67 2.75 0.34
CA ILE A 58 -6.07 2.33 0.20
C ILE A 58 -6.09 1.16 -0.77
N ILE A 59 -6.69 0.06 -0.37
CA ILE A 59 -6.96 -1.06 -1.27
C ILE A 59 -8.42 -0.93 -1.69
N ASN A 60 -8.63 -0.45 -2.91
CA ASN A 60 -9.95 -0.35 -3.52
C ASN A 60 -10.32 -1.71 -4.10
N GLU A 61 -11.39 -2.32 -3.61
CA GLU A 61 -11.88 -3.59 -4.15
C GLU A 61 -12.94 -3.35 -5.23
N HIS A 62 -12.90 -4.17 -6.28
CA HIS A 62 -13.80 -4.13 -7.43
C HIS A 62 -14.32 -5.55 -7.69
N PRO A 63 -15.16 -6.10 -6.80
CA PRO A 63 -15.60 -7.51 -6.90
C PRO A 63 -16.34 -7.82 -8.20
N GLU A 64 -16.96 -6.80 -8.83
CA GLU A 64 -17.69 -6.93 -10.10
C GLU A 64 -16.78 -6.86 -11.35
N SER A 65 -15.46 -6.69 -11.18
CA SER A 65 -14.50 -6.50 -12.28
C SER A 65 -13.58 -7.70 -12.41
N ASP A 66 -13.82 -8.53 -13.43
CA ASP A 66 -12.94 -9.65 -13.77
C ASP A 66 -11.54 -9.21 -14.21
N ALA A 67 -11.41 -7.99 -14.74
CA ALA A 67 -10.17 -7.47 -15.32
C ALA A 67 -9.24 -6.85 -14.26
N ILE A 68 -9.82 -6.15 -13.28
CA ILE A 68 -9.12 -5.48 -12.20
C ILE A 68 -9.92 -5.73 -10.92
N PRO A 69 -9.64 -6.80 -10.17
CA PRO A 69 -10.41 -7.12 -8.96
C PRO A 69 -10.14 -6.13 -7.81
N TRP A 70 -9.05 -5.36 -7.89
CA TRP A 70 -8.69 -4.33 -6.93
C TRP A 70 -7.59 -3.41 -7.49
N MET A 71 -7.44 -2.22 -6.89
CA MET A 71 -6.29 -1.32 -7.10
C MET A 71 -5.75 -0.83 -5.77
N THR A 72 -4.43 -0.67 -5.66
CA THR A 72 -3.80 -0.05 -4.49
C THR A 72 -3.51 1.41 -4.76
N THR A 73 -3.91 2.30 -3.86
CA THR A 73 -3.59 3.73 -3.91
C THR A 73 -2.71 4.10 -2.73
N SER A 74 -1.43 4.39 -2.98
CA SER A 74 -0.50 4.88 -1.97
C SER A 74 -0.45 6.41 -1.97
N GLY A 75 -0.51 7.04 -0.80
CA GLY A 75 -0.45 8.49 -0.63
C GLY A 75 0.66 8.92 0.31
N ILE A 76 1.25 10.10 0.05
CA ILE A 76 2.27 10.71 0.90
C ILE A 76 2.15 12.25 0.86
N LEU A 77 2.50 12.92 1.97
CA LEU A 77 2.67 14.36 1.98
C LEU A 77 4.01 14.75 1.33
N VAL A 78 4.04 15.80 0.52
CA VAL A 78 5.23 16.29 -0.19
C VAL A 78 5.43 17.77 0.09
N ASN A 79 6.60 18.14 0.61
CA ASN A 79 7.02 19.51 0.88
C ASN A 79 7.49 20.22 -0.39
N ALA A 80 6.66 20.19 -1.43
CA ALA A 80 6.86 20.90 -2.67
C ALA A 80 5.50 21.32 -3.25
N PRO A 81 5.44 22.44 -3.99
CA PRO A 81 4.23 22.87 -4.69
C PRO A 81 3.72 21.80 -5.67
N PRO A 82 2.39 21.73 -5.93
CA PRO A 82 1.80 20.77 -6.86
C PRO A 82 2.49 20.71 -8.23
N ASP A 83 2.80 21.88 -8.82
CA ASP A 83 3.45 21.95 -10.12
C ASP A 83 4.85 21.30 -10.12
N GLN A 84 5.60 21.43 -9.02
CA GLN A 84 6.91 20.81 -8.88
C GLN A 84 6.79 19.29 -8.81
N VAL A 85 5.81 18.77 -8.07
CA VAL A 85 5.55 17.32 -7.99
C VAL A 85 5.07 16.77 -9.34
N TYR A 86 4.14 17.47 -9.98
CA TYR A 86 3.63 17.10 -11.31
C TYR A 86 4.73 17.08 -12.38
N ASN A 87 5.65 18.05 -12.35
CA ASN A 87 6.80 18.07 -13.25
C ASN A 87 7.73 16.87 -13.03
N VAL A 88 7.92 16.41 -11.79
CA VAL A 88 8.71 15.19 -11.51
C VAL A 88 8.03 13.95 -12.06
N ILE A 89 6.70 13.83 -11.94
CA ILE A 89 5.93 12.72 -12.53
C ILE A 89 6.08 12.67 -14.06
N ARG A 90 6.21 13.82 -14.71
CA ARG A 90 6.37 13.87 -16.19
C ARG A 90 7.82 13.73 -16.65
N ASP A 91 8.78 13.74 -15.73
CA ASP A 91 10.22 13.64 -16.03
C ASP A 91 10.68 12.18 -16.22
N VAL A 92 9.92 11.44 -17.03
CA VAL A 92 10.13 10.01 -17.32
C VAL A 92 11.58 9.70 -17.74
N PRO A 93 12.23 10.47 -18.64
CA PRO A 93 13.61 10.18 -19.03
C PRO A 93 14.64 10.19 -17.88
N ASN A 94 14.32 10.82 -16.75
CA ASN A 94 15.20 10.87 -15.57
C ASN A 94 14.82 9.87 -14.48
N TYR A 95 13.82 9.02 -14.68
CA TYR A 95 13.40 8.03 -13.68
C TYR A 95 14.53 7.10 -13.25
N THR A 96 15.46 6.74 -14.13
CA THR A 96 16.61 5.89 -13.79
C THR A 96 17.54 6.49 -12.75
N LYS A 97 17.44 7.79 -12.47
CA LYS A 97 18.27 8.49 -11.46
C LYS A 97 17.71 8.40 -10.05
N PHE A 98 16.41 8.13 -9.89
CA PHE A 98 15.76 8.22 -8.57
C PHE A 98 14.64 7.20 -8.33
N MET A 99 14.02 6.67 -9.39
CA MET A 99 12.96 5.68 -9.28
C MET A 99 13.55 4.30 -8.97
N PRO A 100 13.09 3.61 -7.92
CA PRO A 100 13.58 2.31 -7.54
C PRO A 100 13.42 1.31 -8.69
N GLN A 101 14.43 0.47 -8.88
CA GLN A 101 14.43 -0.64 -9.84
C GLN A 101 14.23 -0.22 -11.31
N SER A 102 14.28 1.08 -11.64
CA SER A 102 14.16 1.56 -13.02
C SER A 102 15.52 1.54 -13.72
N GLU A 103 15.71 0.62 -14.67
CA GLU A 103 16.95 0.49 -15.46
C GLU A 103 16.92 1.34 -16.73
N LYS A 104 15.73 1.46 -17.36
CA LYS A 104 15.50 2.31 -18.53
C LYS A 104 14.14 2.97 -18.46
N ALA A 105 14.07 4.20 -18.95
CA ALA A 105 12.83 4.94 -19.14
C ALA A 105 12.97 5.85 -20.37
N VAL A 106 12.06 5.69 -21.33
CA VAL A 106 12.01 6.48 -22.58
C VAL A 106 10.59 6.98 -22.75
N LEU A 107 10.45 8.23 -23.18
CA LEU A 107 9.16 8.87 -23.44
C LEU A 107 9.08 9.25 -24.92
N GLU A 108 8.00 8.85 -25.57
CA GLU A 108 7.66 9.22 -26.94
C GLU A 108 6.29 9.90 -26.94
N LYS A 109 6.18 11.09 -27.56
CA LYS A 109 4.90 11.81 -27.61
C LYS A 109 4.03 11.23 -28.71
N ILE A 110 2.77 10.92 -28.39
CA ILE A 110 1.77 10.48 -29.36
C ILE A 110 0.96 11.67 -29.85
N ASN A 111 0.48 12.49 -28.93
CA ASN A 111 -0.19 13.75 -29.22
C ASN A 111 0.02 14.75 -28.07
N GLN A 112 -0.85 15.77 -27.94
CA GLN A 112 -0.73 16.79 -26.91
C GLN A 112 -0.88 16.25 -25.48
N ASP A 113 -1.79 15.29 -25.29
CA ASP A 113 -2.18 14.78 -23.98
C ASP A 113 -1.70 13.35 -23.72
N ILE A 114 -1.40 12.60 -24.79
CA ILE A 114 -0.97 11.20 -24.72
C ILE A 114 0.52 11.07 -25.00
N ASP A 115 1.23 10.50 -24.04
CA ASP A 115 2.61 10.04 -24.20
C ASP A 115 2.63 8.49 -24.17
N GLN A 116 3.59 7.88 -24.85
CA GLN A 116 3.92 6.48 -24.68
C GLN A 116 5.26 6.36 -23.94
N CYS A 117 5.23 5.67 -22.81
CA CYS A 117 6.39 5.49 -21.95
C CYS A 117 6.87 4.04 -22.04
N PHE A 118 8.16 3.86 -22.28
CA PHE A 118 8.84 2.56 -22.34
C PHE A 118 9.76 2.41 -21.14
N TYR A 119 9.63 1.31 -20.42
CA TYR A 119 10.33 1.05 -19.18
C TYR A 119 11.03 -0.31 -19.21
N GLU A 120 12.16 -0.44 -18.52
CA GLU A 120 12.78 -1.71 -18.16
C GLU A 120 13.01 -1.71 -16.65
N LEU A 121 12.33 -2.59 -15.90
CA LEU A 121 12.60 -2.79 -14.48
C LEU A 121 13.72 -3.80 -14.29
N GLY A 122 14.58 -3.57 -13.29
CA GLY A 122 15.60 -4.50 -12.81
C GLY A 122 15.29 -4.95 -11.39
N ILE A 123 14.49 -6.02 -11.25
CA ILE A 123 14.12 -6.56 -9.94
C ILE A 123 15.23 -7.50 -9.46
N LYS A 124 15.85 -7.16 -8.33
CA LYS A 124 16.88 -8.00 -7.70
C LYS A 124 16.25 -8.90 -6.65
N ILE A 125 16.26 -10.21 -6.89
CA ILE A 125 15.81 -11.23 -5.94
C ILE A 125 17.02 -12.08 -5.58
N LEU A 126 17.53 -11.91 -4.36
CA LEU A 126 18.73 -12.59 -3.86
C LEU A 126 19.93 -12.39 -4.81
N PHE A 127 20.32 -13.43 -5.56
CA PHE A 127 21.45 -13.43 -6.48
C PHE A 127 21.05 -13.31 -7.96
N VAL A 128 19.76 -13.14 -8.26
CA VAL A 128 19.22 -13.08 -9.62
C VAL A 128 18.62 -11.70 -9.87
N THR A 129 18.94 -11.12 -11.03
CA THR A 129 18.27 -9.90 -11.52
C THR A 129 17.31 -10.29 -12.63
N ILE A 130 16.02 -10.02 -12.44
CA ILE A 130 14.98 -10.22 -13.44
C ILE A 130 14.72 -8.88 -14.12
N LYS A 131 14.84 -8.86 -15.46
CA LYS A 131 14.51 -7.68 -16.27
C LYS A 131 13.08 -7.78 -16.77
N ILE A 132 12.30 -6.72 -16.60
CA ILE A 132 10.90 -6.66 -17.01
C ILE A 132 10.70 -5.45 -17.92
N PRO A 133 10.87 -5.61 -19.24
CA PRO A 133 10.50 -4.59 -20.21
C PRO A 133 8.98 -4.46 -20.38
N TYR A 134 8.49 -3.24 -20.38
CA TYR A 134 7.07 -2.93 -20.61
C TYR A 134 6.86 -1.52 -21.14
N SER A 135 5.68 -1.27 -21.69
CA SER A 135 5.25 0.08 -22.06
C SER A 135 3.82 0.36 -21.66
N VAL A 136 3.52 1.63 -21.44
CA VAL A 136 2.21 2.16 -21.07
C VAL A 136 1.93 3.43 -21.87
N TYR A 137 0.65 3.74 -22.06
CA TYR A 137 0.22 5.06 -22.53
C TYR A 137 -0.13 5.92 -21.32
N HIS A 138 0.45 7.11 -21.23
CA HIS A 138 0.14 8.11 -20.21
C HIS A 138 -0.86 9.12 -20.77
N TYR A 139 -1.95 9.38 -20.04
CA TYR A 139 -2.87 10.48 -20.29
C TYR A 139 -2.62 11.61 -19.30
N ASN A 140 -2.01 12.69 -19.80
CA ASN A 140 -1.63 13.85 -19.02
C ASN A 140 -2.81 14.81 -18.86
N GLN A 141 -3.17 15.09 -17.61
CA GLN A 141 -4.17 16.08 -17.22
C GLN A 141 -3.57 17.06 -16.22
N LYS A 142 -4.24 18.17 -15.92
CA LYS A 142 -3.78 19.08 -14.88
C LYS A 142 -3.68 18.34 -13.54
N ASN A 143 -2.46 18.27 -12.98
CA ASN A 143 -2.15 17.60 -11.71
C ASN A 143 -2.46 16.09 -11.65
N ARG A 144 -2.65 15.44 -12.78
CA ARG A 144 -2.96 14.01 -12.85
C ARG A 144 -2.35 13.37 -14.09
N VAL A 145 -1.85 12.15 -13.95
CA VAL A 145 -1.37 11.34 -15.08
C VAL A 145 -1.91 9.93 -14.91
N ASP A 146 -2.87 9.55 -15.75
CA ASP A 146 -3.39 8.18 -15.81
C ASP A 146 -2.54 7.34 -16.76
N TRP A 147 -2.47 6.02 -16.56
CA TRP A 147 -1.84 5.14 -17.52
C TRP A 147 -2.55 3.81 -17.69
N ILE A 148 -2.40 3.24 -18.88
CA ILE A 148 -2.84 1.90 -19.23
C ILE A 148 -1.74 1.15 -19.99
N MET A 149 -1.75 -0.17 -19.90
CA MET A 149 -0.78 -1.03 -20.55
C MET A 149 -0.82 -0.89 -22.08
N ALA A 150 0.35 -0.70 -22.69
CA ALA A 150 0.55 -0.72 -24.13
C ALA A 150 1.19 -2.05 -24.60
N ALA A 151 2.28 -2.49 -23.96
CA ALA A 151 2.97 -3.73 -24.33
C ALA A 151 3.86 -4.31 -23.21
N GLY A 152 4.37 -5.52 -23.43
CA GLY A 152 5.43 -6.14 -22.64
C GLY A 152 5.01 -7.22 -21.65
N ASP A 153 5.79 -7.32 -20.58
CA ASP A 153 5.80 -8.48 -19.66
C ASP A 153 4.76 -8.41 -18.54
N PHE A 154 3.76 -7.53 -18.68
CA PHE A 154 2.56 -7.50 -17.84
C PHE A 154 1.36 -8.05 -18.61
N LYS A 155 0.41 -8.66 -17.90
CA LYS A 155 -0.90 -9.05 -18.42
C LYS A 155 -1.86 -7.88 -18.32
N ALA A 156 -1.75 -7.15 -17.20
CA ALA A 156 -2.47 -5.93 -16.89
C ALA A 156 -1.50 -4.96 -16.21
N ASN A 157 -1.58 -3.68 -16.57
CA ASN A 157 -0.90 -2.60 -15.86
C ASN A 157 -1.72 -1.32 -16.04
N TYR A 158 -2.27 -0.83 -14.94
CA TYR A 158 -3.16 0.33 -14.91
C TYR A 158 -2.82 1.18 -13.69
N GLY A 159 -3.04 2.48 -13.78
CA GLY A 159 -2.93 3.32 -12.60
C GLY A 159 -3.00 4.80 -12.91
N ALA A 160 -2.74 5.59 -11.87
CA ALA A 160 -2.66 7.03 -11.99
C ALA A 160 -1.73 7.64 -10.93
N PHE A 161 -1.12 8.75 -11.29
CA PHE A 161 -0.58 9.73 -10.34
C PHE A 161 -1.61 10.84 -10.18
N GLU A 162 -1.87 11.26 -8.95
CA GLU A 162 -2.74 12.39 -8.64
C GLU A 162 -2.05 13.29 -7.61
N VAL A 163 -1.94 14.58 -7.93
CA VAL A 163 -1.34 15.60 -7.07
C VAL A 163 -2.45 16.52 -6.57
N VAL A 164 -2.65 16.53 -5.26
CA VAL A 164 -3.68 17.35 -4.61
C VAL A 164 -3.00 18.48 -3.84
N PRO A 165 -3.33 19.76 -4.07
CA PRO A 165 -2.80 20.85 -3.27
C PRO A 165 -3.22 20.69 -1.80
N VAL A 166 -2.34 21.03 -0.86
CA VAL A 166 -2.74 21.14 0.55
C VAL A 166 -3.50 22.44 0.73
N PRO A 167 -4.72 22.42 1.33
CA PRO A 167 -5.46 23.64 1.62
C PRO A 167 -4.60 24.65 2.39
N GLU A 168 -4.65 25.91 1.97
CA GLU A 168 -3.95 27.04 2.63
C GLU A 168 -2.41 26.96 2.63
N ASN A 169 -1.80 25.94 2.01
CA ASN A 169 -0.35 25.79 1.91
C ASN A 169 0.12 25.53 0.46
N PRO A 170 0.40 26.59 -0.32
CA PRO A 170 0.80 26.45 -1.72
C PRO A 170 2.18 25.80 -1.91
N SER A 171 2.99 25.71 -0.85
CA SER A 171 4.32 25.09 -0.87
C SER A 171 4.28 23.58 -0.62
N MET A 172 3.09 22.99 -0.47
CA MET A 172 2.92 21.59 -0.11
C MET A 172 1.84 20.95 -0.98
N SER A 173 1.98 19.65 -1.20
CA SER A 173 1.01 18.84 -1.94
C SER A 173 0.90 17.45 -1.33
N MET A 174 -0.21 16.77 -1.60
CA MET A 174 -0.40 15.36 -1.34
C MET A 174 -0.23 14.64 -2.68
N LEU A 175 0.63 13.63 -2.72
CA LEU A 175 0.86 12.79 -3.89
C LEU A 175 0.20 11.44 -3.67
N PHE A 176 -0.64 11.04 -4.61
CA PHE A 176 -1.25 9.71 -4.67
C PHE A 176 -0.78 8.95 -5.90
N PHE A 177 -0.50 7.66 -5.72
CA PHE A 177 -0.12 6.72 -6.77
C PHE A 177 -1.04 5.51 -6.68
N THR A 178 -1.95 5.40 -7.63
CA THR A 178 -2.85 4.25 -7.80
C THR A 178 -2.24 3.28 -8.79
N CYS A 179 -2.20 1.99 -8.48
CA CYS A 179 -1.73 0.99 -9.42
C CYS A 179 -2.43 -0.36 -9.26
N TYR A 180 -2.51 -1.06 -10.38
CA TYR A 180 -2.75 -2.49 -10.46
C TYR A 180 -1.83 -3.05 -11.54
N SER A 181 -1.03 -4.06 -11.18
CA SER A 181 -0.12 -4.72 -12.09
C SER A 181 -0.16 -6.24 -11.90
N GLN A 182 -0.28 -6.95 -13.01
CA GLN A 182 -0.28 -8.42 -13.05
C GLN A 182 0.82 -8.88 -14.02
N PRO A 183 1.97 -9.39 -13.54
CA PRO A 183 3.05 -9.87 -14.42
C PRO A 183 2.62 -11.03 -15.34
N ARG A 184 3.22 -11.18 -16.52
CA ARG A 184 3.07 -12.36 -17.41
C ARG A 184 4.04 -13.48 -17.08
N HIS A 185 5.09 -13.21 -16.31
CA HIS A 185 6.15 -14.16 -16.06
C HIS A 185 5.61 -15.42 -15.35
N LYS A 186 5.74 -16.59 -15.99
CA LYS A 186 5.13 -17.86 -15.52
C LYS A 186 5.49 -18.23 -14.09
N LEU A 187 6.75 -18.02 -13.69
CA LEU A 187 7.19 -18.29 -12.33
C LEU A 187 6.48 -17.39 -11.31
N VAL A 188 6.29 -16.11 -11.63
CA VAL A 188 5.63 -15.15 -10.75
C VAL A 188 4.15 -15.48 -10.62
N ASN A 189 3.48 -15.77 -11.75
CA ASN A 189 2.08 -16.18 -11.76
C ASN A 189 1.85 -17.48 -10.99
N SER A 190 2.75 -18.47 -11.09
CA SER A 190 2.67 -19.69 -10.28
C SER A 190 2.73 -19.39 -8.78
N MET A 191 3.61 -18.46 -8.35
CA MET A 191 3.69 -18.02 -6.95
C MET A 191 2.41 -17.30 -6.52
N PHE A 192 1.81 -16.46 -7.36
CA PHE A 192 0.57 -15.75 -7.04
C PHE A 192 -0.63 -16.70 -6.94
N THR A 193 -0.72 -17.71 -7.80
CA THR A 193 -1.76 -18.73 -7.69
C THR A 193 -1.64 -19.50 -6.38
N LYS A 194 -0.42 -19.80 -5.93
CA LYS A 194 -0.19 -20.48 -4.65
C LYS A 194 -0.44 -19.56 -3.45
N TYR A 195 -0.07 -18.29 -3.58
CA TYR A 195 -0.17 -17.28 -2.51
C TYR A 195 -0.72 -15.95 -3.07
N PRO A 196 -2.05 -15.80 -3.18
CA PRO A 196 -2.67 -14.60 -3.74
C PRO A 196 -2.26 -13.30 -3.04
N MET A 197 -1.90 -13.37 -1.76
CA MET A 197 -1.38 -12.24 -0.98
C MET A 197 -0.11 -11.62 -1.55
N LEU A 198 0.73 -12.40 -2.25
CA LEU A 198 1.95 -11.89 -2.87
C LEU A 198 1.68 -10.85 -3.96
N ASP A 199 0.55 -10.98 -4.66
CA ASP A 199 0.15 -10.03 -5.70
C ASP A 199 -0.14 -8.64 -5.09
N ILE A 200 -0.91 -8.62 -3.99
CA ILE A 200 -1.19 -7.41 -3.21
C ILE A 200 0.11 -6.85 -2.63
N MET A 201 0.98 -7.69 -2.07
CA MET A 201 2.26 -7.28 -1.49
C MET A 201 3.15 -6.55 -2.49
N ILE A 202 3.25 -7.04 -3.72
CA ILE A 202 4.09 -6.43 -4.75
C ILE A 202 3.55 -5.08 -5.19
N ASN A 203 2.23 -4.98 -5.39
CA ASN A 203 1.59 -3.70 -5.75
C ASN A 203 1.69 -2.68 -4.61
N LEU A 204 1.48 -3.11 -3.35
CA LEU A 204 1.65 -2.27 -2.17
C LEU A 204 3.10 -1.81 -2.01
N SER A 205 4.07 -2.72 -2.13
CA SER A 205 5.50 -2.39 -2.05
C SER A 205 5.85 -1.33 -3.09
N SER A 206 5.45 -1.58 -4.35
CA SER A 206 5.70 -0.67 -5.47
C SER A 206 5.08 0.71 -5.19
N GLY A 207 3.85 0.76 -4.70
CA GLY A 207 3.19 2.03 -4.39
C GLY A 207 3.91 2.83 -3.31
N THR A 208 4.28 2.21 -2.20
CA THR A 208 5.02 2.87 -1.12
C THR A 208 6.41 3.36 -1.55
N LEU A 209 7.10 2.57 -2.38
CA LEU A 209 8.40 2.90 -2.95
C LEU A 209 8.35 4.09 -3.90
N VAL A 210 7.41 4.06 -4.84
CA VAL A 210 7.26 5.09 -5.88
C VAL A 210 6.93 6.43 -5.24
N VAL A 211 5.97 6.50 -4.32
CA VAL A 211 5.62 7.80 -3.69
C VAL A 211 6.76 8.37 -2.85
N LYS A 212 7.57 7.54 -2.17
CA LYS A 212 8.77 8.00 -1.46
C LYS A 212 9.83 8.56 -2.42
N ALA A 213 10.10 7.85 -3.51
CA ALA A 213 11.07 8.27 -4.51
C ALA A 213 10.66 9.62 -5.14
N MET A 214 9.37 9.75 -5.49
CA MET A 214 8.80 10.99 -6.01
C MET A 214 8.88 12.15 -5.01
N LYS A 215 8.47 11.92 -3.74
CA LYS A 215 8.59 12.91 -2.66
C LYS A 215 10.03 13.41 -2.54
N ASN A 216 10.98 12.49 -2.38
CA ASN A 216 12.40 12.83 -2.20
C ASN A 216 12.94 13.64 -3.38
N ARG A 217 12.60 13.25 -4.61
CA ARG A 217 13.05 13.96 -5.81
C ARG A 217 12.43 15.36 -5.92
N ALA A 218 11.12 15.48 -5.68
CA ALA A 218 10.42 16.77 -5.75
C ALA A 218 10.91 17.75 -4.67
N GLU A 219 11.09 17.28 -3.44
CA GLU A 219 11.61 18.08 -2.32
C GLU A 219 13.06 18.52 -2.56
N SER A 220 13.92 17.64 -3.10
CA SER A 220 15.30 18.01 -3.47
C SER A 220 15.34 19.15 -4.48
N ILE A 221 14.59 19.03 -5.59
CA ILE A 221 14.55 20.08 -6.62
C ILE A 221 13.96 21.38 -6.05
N PHE A 222 12.94 21.28 -5.19
CA PHE A 222 12.34 22.46 -4.57
C PHE A 222 13.33 23.18 -3.65
N ALA A 223 14.06 22.44 -2.81
CA ALA A 223 15.09 22.98 -1.93
C ALA A 223 16.26 23.61 -2.72
N GLU A 224 16.71 22.96 -3.80
CA GLU A 224 17.75 23.50 -4.70
C GLU A 224 17.36 24.84 -5.33
N LYS A 225 16.06 25.09 -5.52
CA LYS A 225 15.50 26.37 -6.00
C LYS A 225 15.25 27.40 -4.90
N GLY A 226 15.70 27.14 -3.68
CA GLY A 226 15.49 28.01 -2.51
C GLY A 226 14.12 27.86 -1.85
N GLY A 227 13.35 26.83 -2.21
CA GLY A 227 12.11 26.47 -1.54
C GLY A 227 12.35 26.10 -0.07
N LYS A 228 11.44 26.52 0.81
CA LYS A 228 11.49 26.17 2.24
C LYS A 228 10.55 24.99 2.49
N THR A 229 11.08 23.95 3.10
CA THR A 229 10.33 22.81 3.60
C THR A 229 9.63 23.23 4.90
N PRO A 230 8.30 23.40 4.93
CA PRO A 230 7.61 23.64 6.18
C PRO A 230 7.79 22.44 7.11
N GLU A 231 7.89 22.70 8.41
CA GLU A 231 7.84 21.63 9.40
C GLU A 231 6.42 21.04 9.40
N ILE A 232 6.32 19.74 9.14
CA ILE A 232 5.05 19.03 9.22
C ILE A 232 4.84 18.71 10.70
N GLN A 233 3.80 19.28 11.31
CA GLN A 233 3.36 18.84 12.62
C GLN A 233 2.93 17.38 12.50
N LYS A 234 3.70 16.48 13.09
CA LYS A 234 3.38 15.05 13.08
C LYS A 234 2.08 14.84 13.83
N ASN A 235 1.14 14.16 13.18
CA ASN A 235 -0.06 13.67 13.83
C ASN A 235 0.16 12.22 14.26
N THR A 236 -0.47 11.77 15.33
CA THR A 236 -0.47 10.35 15.69
C THR A 236 -1.71 9.69 15.12
N PHE A 237 -1.64 8.39 14.90
CA PHE A 237 -2.78 7.67 14.39
C PHE A 237 -3.90 7.57 15.44
N GLU A 238 -3.54 7.47 16.72
CA GLU A 238 -4.47 7.56 17.83
C GLU A 238 -5.27 8.87 17.82
N ASN A 239 -4.63 10.00 17.53
CA ASN A 239 -5.31 11.30 17.41
C ASN A 239 -6.26 11.34 16.20
N LEU A 240 -5.89 10.72 15.08
CA LEU A 240 -6.74 10.67 13.89
C LEU A 240 -8.04 9.94 14.15
N PHE A 241 -7.98 8.83 14.90
CA PHE A 241 -9.17 8.07 15.25
C PHE A 241 -10.14 8.81 16.13
N GLN A 242 -9.63 9.45 17.19
CA GLN A 242 -10.47 10.12 18.16
C GLN A 242 -11.22 11.30 17.52
N ASN A 243 -10.62 11.94 16.51
CA ASN A 243 -11.18 13.15 15.92
C ASN A 243 -11.99 12.90 14.64
N HIS A 244 -11.78 11.79 13.91
CA HIS A 244 -12.37 11.60 12.57
C HIS A 244 -12.90 10.18 12.26
N PRO A 245 -13.61 9.48 13.17
CA PRO A 245 -14.00 8.08 12.98
C PRO A 245 -14.91 7.86 11.77
N THR A 246 -15.89 8.74 11.53
CA THR A 246 -16.84 8.61 10.40
C THR A 246 -16.15 8.69 9.04
N THR A 247 -15.14 9.54 8.88
CA THR A 247 -14.43 9.64 7.60
C THR A 247 -13.47 8.47 7.40
N LEU A 248 -12.83 8.01 8.47
CA LEU A 248 -12.03 6.79 8.44
C LEU A 248 -12.89 5.57 8.08
N ALA A 249 -14.13 5.51 8.57
CA ALA A 249 -15.11 4.51 8.15
C ALA A 249 -15.42 4.60 6.65
N LYS A 250 -15.65 5.81 6.10
CA LYS A 250 -15.86 5.98 4.64
C LYS A 250 -14.66 5.51 3.80
N LEU A 251 -13.45 5.71 4.29
CA LEU A 251 -12.23 5.20 3.64
C LEU A 251 -12.14 3.67 3.73
N ALA A 252 -12.40 3.11 4.93
CA ALA A 252 -12.42 1.66 5.15
C ALA A 252 -13.53 0.97 4.35
N ALA A 253 -14.68 1.62 4.11
CA ALA A 253 -15.77 1.09 3.32
C ALA A 253 -15.41 0.84 1.84
N ARG A 254 -14.29 1.38 1.34
CA ARG A 254 -13.77 1.10 -0.02
C ARG A 254 -13.00 -0.21 -0.14
N GLY A 255 -12.72 -0.87 0.98
CA GLY A 255 -11.94 -2.11 1.05
C GLY A 255 -11.11 -2.15 2.32
N SER A 256 -9.81 -1.92 2.22
CA SER A 256 -8.93 -1.81 3.39
C SER A 256 -8.19 -0.48 3.39
N LEU A 257 -8.25 0.23 4.51
CA LEU A 257 -7.38 1.38 4.78
C LEU A 257 -6.13 0.86 5.49
N LEU A 258 -4.95 1.21 5.01
CA LEU A 258 -3.68 0.96 5.68
C LEU A 258 -2.96 2.30 5.88
N VAL A 259 -2.29 2.47 7.01
CA VAL A 259 -1.44 3.61 7.33
C VAL A 259 -0.11 3.08 7.83
N ILE A 260 0.98 3.60 7.26
CA ILE A 260 2.35 3.30 7.65
C ILE A 260 2.86 4.54 8.38
N GLU A 261 2.92 4.46 9.71
CA GLU A 261 3.30 5.58 10.57
C GLU A 261 4.80 5.91 10.43
N ASP A 262 5.13 7.19 10.31
CA ASP A 262 6.52 7.66 10.33
C ASP A 262 7.03 7.80 11.77
N SER A 263 7.07 6.66 12.46
CA SER A 263 7.47 6.49 13.87
C SER A 263 8.68 5.55 14.01
N LYS A 264 9.24 5.48 15.22
CA LYS A 264 10.27 4.50 15.59
C LYS A 264 9.83 3.77 16.87
N PRO A 265 9.45 2.48 16.80
CA PRO A 265 9.37 1.64 15.60
C PRO A 265 8.27 2.10 14.62
N ILE A 266 8.32 1.65 13.37
CA ILE A 266 7.28 1.91 12.36
C ILE A 266 6.06 1.05 12.69
N PHE A 267 4.90 1.68 12.85
CA PHE A 267 3.65 0.96 13.00
C PHE A 267 2.90 0.84 11.68
N TYR A 268 2.33 -0.34 11.46
CA TYR A 268 1.45 -0.67 10.35
C TYR A 268 0.06 -0.80 10.90
N CYS A 269 -0.81 0.09 10.47
CA CYS A 269 -2.14 0.21 10.98
C CYS A 269 -3.11 -0.03 9.85
N GLY A 270 -4.18 -0.77 10.08
CA GLY A 270 -5.20 -0.90 9.07
C GLY A 270 -6.59 -0.98 9.66
N GLY A 271 -7.57 -0.52 8.89
CA GLY A 271 -8.97 -0.41 9.29
C GLY A 271 -9.90 -1.19 8.41
N THR A 272 -10.92 -1.79 9.03
CA THR A 272 -12.07 -2.41 8.36
C THR A 272 -13.36 -2.15 9.14
N ILE A 273 -14.50 -2.25 8.48
CA ILE A 273 -15.82 -2.21 9.13
C ILE A 273 -16.28 -3.64 9.38
N VAL A 274 -16.70 -3.92 10.61
CA VAL A 274 -17.27 -5.20 11.02
C VAL A 274 -18.76 -5.02 11.26
N LYS A 275 -19.60 -5.86 10.63
CA LYS A 275 -21.07 -5.84 10.75
C LYS A 275 -21.55 -6.50 12.04
N SER A 276 -21.10 -5.96 13.17
CA SER A 276 -21.39 -6.48 14.50
C SER A 276 -21.30 -5.34 15.53
N PRO A 277 -22.13 -5.36 16.61
CA PRO A 277 -22.02 -4.39 17.71
C PRO A 277 -20.65 -4.47 18.39
N MET A 278 -20.17 -3.33 18.88
CA MET A 278 -18.80 -3.17 19.40
C MET A 278 -18.47 -4.14 20.53
N GLU A 279 -19.42 -4.39 21.44
CA GLU A 279 -19.26 -5.33 22.55
C GLU A 279 -19.09 -6.78 22.06
N LYS A 280 -19.82 -7.16 20.99
CA LYS A 280 -19.68 -8.47 20.37
C LYS A 280 -18.31 -8.58 19.69
N VAL A 281 -17.88 -7.56 18.94
CA VAL A 281 -16.55 -7.51 18.32
C VAL A 281 -15.45 -7.64 19.37
N PHE A 282 -15.51 -6.86 20.44
CA PHE A 282 -14.54 -6.92 21.53
C PHE A 282 -14.47 -8.30 22.17
N LYS A 283 -15.63 -8.90 22.46
CA LYS A 283 -15.72 -10.25 23.02
C LYS A 283 -15.11 -11.29 22.07
N SER A 284 -15.40 -11.21 20.77
CA SER A 284 -14.84 -12.11 19.76
C SER A 284 -13.32 -11.98 19.64
N LEU A 285 -12.79 -10.76 19.70
CA LEU A 285 -11.34 -10.50 19.66
C LEU A 285 -10.59 -11.02 20.89
N ARG A 286 -11.26 -11.15 22.05
CA ARG A 286 -10.68 -11.78 23.24
C ARG A 286 -10.54 -13.30 23.11
N ASP A 287 -11.29 -13.93 22.21
CA ASP A 287 -11.17 -15.36 21.92
C ASP A 287 -10.03 -15.62 20.92
N LEU A 288 -8.80 -15.40 21.38
CA LEU A 288 -7.60 -15.48 20.54
C LEU A 288 -7.34 -16.91 20.03
N GLU A 289 -7.64 -17.94 20.84
CA GLU A 289 -7.55 -19.34 20.41
C GLU A 289 -8.60 -19.65 19.35
N GLY A 290 -9.86 -19.25 19.57
CA GLY A 290 -10.94 -19.42 18.60
C GLY A 290 -10.66 -18.71 17.27
N MET A 291 -10.13 -17.49 17.29
CA MET A 291 -9.76 -16.75 16.09
C MET A 291 -8.66 -17.47 15.28
N SER A 292 -7.80 -18.27 15.92
CA SER A 292 -6.81 -19.06 15.18
C SER A 292 -7.42 -20.23 14.39
N SER A 293 -8.67 -20.63 14.69
CA SER A 293 -9.33 -21.72 13.96
C SER A 293 -9.67 -21.40 12.50
N ILE A 294 -9.68 -20.11 12.13
CA ILE A 294 -10.04 -19.67 10.78
C ILE A 294 -8.83 -19.43 9.87
N SER A 295 -7.61 -19.59 10.39
CA SER A 295 -6.37 -19.48 9.63
C SER A 295 -5.45 -20.66 9.94
N LYS A 296 -4.79 -21.20 8.90
CA LYS A 296 -3.73 -22.21 9.08
C LYS A 296 -2.35 -21.59 9.28
N ASP A 297 -2.25 -20.27 9.10
CA ASP A 297 -0.99 -19.54 9.05
C ASP A 297 -0.60 -19.00 10.42
N TRP A 298 -1.47 -19.13 11.44
CA TRP A 298 -1.09 -18.83 12.81
C TRP A 298 -1.89 -19.65 13.82
N THR A 299 -1.31 -19.83 15.00
CA THR A 299 -1.96 -20.44 16.16
C THR A 299 -1.74 -19.56 17.39
N ALA A 300 -2.78 -19.38 18.20
CA ALA A 300 -2.65 -18.85 19.54
C ALA A 300 -2.89 -19.97 20.55
N LYS A 301 -2.18 -19.91 21.67
CA LYS A 301 -2.46 -20.70 22.86
C LYS A 301 -2.41 -19.79 24.08
N ILE A 302 -3.52 -19.70 24.81
CA ILE A 302 -3.60 -18.92 26.04
C ILE A 302 -2.81 -19.66 27.13
N ILE A 303 -1.79 -19.01 27.68
CA ILE A 303 -1.02 -19.51 28.82
C ILE A 303 -1.74 -19.14 30.11
N LYS A 304 -2.17 -17.89 30.22
CA LYS A 304 -2.87 -17.32 31.37
C LYS A 304 -3.86 -16.27 30.88
N GLN A 305 -5.05 -16.19 31.48
CA GLN A 305 -6.01 -15.14 31.17
C GLN A 305 -6.81 -14.76 32.42
N ASN A 306 -7.14 -13.48 32.52
CA ASN A 306 -8.08 -12.93 33.48
C ASN A 306 -8.99 -11.89 32.79
N GLU A 307 -9.69 -11.08 33.59
CA GLU A 307 -10.62 -10.07 33.07
C GLU A 307 -9.95 -8.95 32.27
N THR A 308 -8.73 -8.55 32.65
CA THR A 308 -8.02 -7.38 32.12
C THR A 308 -6.77 -7.73 31.31
N SER A 309 -6.32 -8.99 31.31
CA SER A 309 -5.11 -9.39 30.57
C SER A 309 -5.09 -10.86 30.16
N ALA A 310 -4.23 -11.17 29.19
CA ALA A 310 -3.86 -12.54 28.85
C ALA A 310 -2.38 -12.64 28.46
N GLU A 311 -1.74 -13.76 28.77
CA GLU A 311 -0.44 -14.14 28.25
C GLU A 311 -0.67 -15.23 27.20
N VAL A 312 -0.17 -15.01 25.98
CA VAL A 312 -0.54 -15.82 24.82
C VAL A 312 0.71 -16.23 24.06
N LYS A 313 0.85 -17.54 23.83
CA LYS A 313 1.85 -18.08 22.92
C LYS A 313 1.34 -18.00 21.49
N MET A 314 2.04 -17.25 20.66
CA MET A 314 1.73 -17.04 19.24
C MET A 314 2.74 -17.80 18.39
N LYS A 315 2.24 -18.55 17.42
CA LYS A 315 3.05 -19.10 16.33
C LYS A 315 2.48 -18.63 15.02
N THR A 316 3.31 -18.03 14.15
CA THR A 316 2.91 -17.62 12.80
C THR A 316 3.80 -18.30 11.78
N ILE A 317 3.20 -18.81 10.71
CA ILE A 317 3.87 -19.46 9.59
C ILE A 317 3.57 -18.65 8.35
N MET A 318 4.60 -18.06 7.77
CA MET A 318 4.51 -17.44 6.46
C MET A 318 5.22 -18.35 5.46
N ASP A 319 4.44 -19.10 4.69
CA ASP A 319 4.96 -19.96 3.64
C ASP A 319 4.99 -19.17 2.33
N LEU A 320 6.15 -18.64 1.93
CA LEU A 320 6.35 -18.01 0.61
C LEU A 320 7.19 -18.95 -0.29
N THR A 321 8.16 -18.42 -1.04
CA THR A 321 9.25 -19.24 -1.61
C THR A 321 10.09 -19.91 -0.50
N PHE A 322 10.13 -19.27 0.67
CA PHE A 322 10.75 -19.79 1.88
C PHE A 322 9.73 -19.77 3.01
N LYS A 323 9.83 -20.76 3.90
CA LYS A 323 9.02 -20.83 5.11
C LYS A 323 9.66 -19.98 6.20
N PHE A 324 8.94 -18.97 6.69
CA PHE A 324 9.32 -18.18 7.84
C PHE A 324 8.39 -18.53 9.00
N GLU A 325 8.96 -18.99 10.11
CA GLU A 325 8.21 -19.28 11.33
C GLU A 325 8.59 -18.25 12.40
N SER A 326 7.60 -17.65 13.03
CA SER A 326 7.78 -16.88 14.27
C SER A 326 7.10 -17.62 15.41
N ASP A 327 7.77 -17.68 16.55
CA ASP A 327 7.26 -18.19 17.81
C ASP A 327 7.60 -17.15 18.89
N TYR A 328 6.57 -16.60 19.53
CA TYR A 328 6.71 -15.58 20.55
C TYR A 328 5.59 -15.66 21.59
N ILE A 329 5.87 -15.15 22.79
CA ILE A 329 4.86 -14.92 23.81
C ILE A 329 4.50 -13.43 23.79
N ALA A 330 3.22 -13.10 23.92
CA ALA A 330 2.76 -11.72 24.02
C ALA A 330 1.84 -11.55 25.22
N ASP A 331 2.03 -10.45 25.93
CA ASP A 331 1.16 -9.97 27.01
C ASP A 331 0.11 -9.05 26.42
N TYR A 332 -1.15 -9.47 26.49
CA TYR A 332 -2.33 -8.73 26.07
C TYR A 332 -2.95 -7.99 27.25
N THR A 333 -3.40 -6.76 26.99
CA THR A 333 -4.19 -5.94 27.93
C THR A 333 -5.56 -5.65 27.31
N PHE A 334 -6.62 -5.80 28.12
CA PHE A 334 -8.02 -5.63 27.71
C PHE A 334 -8.60 -4.37 28.37
N GLU A 335 -9.04 -3.41 27.54
CA GLU A 335 -9.67 -2.16 27.93
C GLU A 335 -11.08 -2.10 27.31
N PRO A 336 -12.07 -2.81 27.89
CA PRO A 336 -13.39 -2.93 27.28
C PRO A 336 -14.17 -1.61 27.24
N PRO A 337 -14.99 -1.39 26.18
CA PRO A 337 -15.08 -2.18 24.94
C PRO A 337 -14.10 -1.71 23.85
N ASP A 338 -13.27 -0.71 24.12
CA ASP A 338 -12.65 0.10 23.08
C ASP A 338 -11.34 -0.48 22.55
N ARG A 339 -10.57 -1.22 23.38
CA ARG A 339 -9.19 -1.53 23.03
C ARG A 339 -8.64 -2.84 23.58
N ILE A 340 -7.86 -3.53 22.75
CA ILE A 340 -7.02 -4.66 23.14
C ILE A 340 -5.61 -4.37 22.67
N SER A 341 -4.62 -4.24 23.56
CA SER A 341 -3.21 -4.04 23.19
C SER A 341 -2.37 -5.25 23.52
N TYR A 342 -1.22 -5.40 22.86
CA TYR A 342 -0.27 -6.46 23.16
C TYR A 342 1.18 -6.02 22.97
N ILE A 343 2.08 -6.61 23.76
CA ILE A 343 3.53 -6.44 23.65
C ILE A 343 4.19 -7.82 23.74
N GLY A 344 5.15 -8.08 22.85
CA GLY A 344 5.94 -9.30 22.87
C GLY A 344 6.87 -9.37 24.08
N VAL A 345 6.88 -10.51 24.75
CA VAL A 345 7.75 -10.80 25.90
C VAL A 345 9.10 -11.34 25.41
N THR A 346 10.17 -11.08 26.16
CA THR A 346 11.55 -11.51 25.83
C THR A 346 11.69 -13.04 25.73
N ASP A 347 12.63 -13.50 24.89
CA ASP A 347 12.91 -14.91 24.49
C ASP A 347 12.16 -15.47 23.26
N SER A 348 11.73 -14.60 22.34
CA SER A 348 11.23 -15.00 21.02
C SER A 348 12.27 -14.91 19.91
N ASN A 349 12.00 -15.59 18.78
CA ASN A 349 12.76 -15.40 17.54
C ASN A 349 12.31 -14.16 16.73
N LEU A 350 11.31 -13.43 17.21
CA LEU A 350 10.80 -12.17 16.63
C LEU A 350 10.70 -11.11 17.72
N LYS A 351 11.59 -10.11 17.68
CA LYS A 351 11.66 -9.02 18.66
C LYS A 351 10.81 -7.82 18.25
N GLY A 352 10.59 -6.91 19.21
CA GLY A 352 9.93 -5.63 18.95
C GLY A 352 8.45 -5.76 18.55
N VAL A 353 7.83 -6.89 18.88
CA VAL A 353 6.41 -7.12 18.63
C VAL A 353 5.59 -6.22 19.55
N ALA A 354 4.73 -5.40 18.98
CA ALA A 354 3.71 -4.67 19.72
C ALA A 354 2.53 -4.39 18.80
N GLY A 355 1.36 -4.14 19.37
CA GLY A 355 0.19 -3.78 18.60
C GLY A 355 -1.05 -3.50 19.43
N SER A 356 -2.13 -3.16 18.73
CA SER A 356 -3.45 -2.94 19.30
C SER A 356 -4.56 -3.26 18.32
N TYR A 357 -5.72 -3.58 18.87
CA TYR A 357 -7.02 -3.50 18.23
C TYR A 357 -7.75 -2.30 18.86
N GLU A 358 -8.24 -1.39 18.03
CA GLU A 358 -8.97 -0.19 18.46
C GLU A 358 -10.36 -0.20 17.80
N LEU A 359 -11.40 -0.09 18.63
CA LEU A 359 -12.79 -0.23 18.22
C LEU A 359 -13.52 1.10 18.35
N PHE A 360 -14.33 1.42 17.35
CA PHE A 360 -15.19 2.59 17.35
C PHE A 360 -16.59 2.19 16.89
N SER A 361 -17.60 2.49 17.70
CA SER A 361 -19.00 2.28 17.28
C SER A 361 -19.33 3.19 16.10
N LEU A 362 -19.94 2.61 15.07
CA LEU A 362 -20.58 3.34 13.96
C LEU A 362 -22.11 3.32 14.08
N GLY A 363 -22.62 2.99 15.27
CA GLY A 363 -24.03 2.73 15.56
C GLY A 363 -24.23 1.38 16.25
N ASP A 364 -25.48 0.90 16.26
CA ASP A 364 -25.87 -0.30 17.02
C ASP A 364 -25.43 -1.61 16.35
N SER A 365 -25.11 -1.60 15.06
CA SER A 365 -24.87 -2.82 14.27
C SER A 365 -23.51 -2.88 13.59
N GLU A 366 -22.70 -1.83 13.67
CA GLU A 366 -21.44 -1.73 12.96
C GLU A 366 -20.34 -1.17 13.84
N THR A 367 -19.15 -1.74 13.71
CA THR A 367 -17.94 -1.33 14.43
C THR A 367 -16.82 -1.10 13.43
N LEU A 368 -16.19 0.06 13.51
CA LEU A 368 -14.92 0.32 12.84
C LEU A 368 -13.80 -0.27 13.70
N VAL A 369 -13.02 -1.17 13.11
CA VAL A 369 -11.92 -1.85 13.81
C VAL A 369 -10.61 -1.51 13.15
N PHE A 370 -9.64 -1.07 13.96
CA PHE A 370 -8.28 -0.88 13.54
C PHE A 370 -7.34 -1.88 14.18
N TYR A 371 -6.52 -2.53 13.36
CA TYR A 371 -5.42 -3.37 13.79
C TYR A 371 -4.11 -2.64 13.54
N ARG A 372 -3.36 -2.40 14.62
CA ARG A 372 -2.04 -1.75 14.62
C ARG A 372 -1.01 -2.77 15.04
N ASN A 373 0.10 -2.88 14.30
CA ASN A 373 1.20 -3.76 14.66
C ASN A 373 2.56 -3.16 14.31
N THR A 374 3.59 -3.67 14.97
CA THR A 374 4.99 -3.53 14.62
C THR A 374 5.72 -4.82 14.99
N SER A 375 6.77 -5.16 14.25
CA SER A 375 7.75 -6.17 14.66
C SER A 375 9.07 -6.00 13.90
N ASP A 376 10.19 -6.42 14.51
CA ASP A 376 11.51 -6.38 13.87
C ASP A 376 11.77 -7.68 13.10
N LEU A 377 11.37 -7.70 11.82
CA LEU A 377 11.50 -8.89 10.96
C LEU A 377 12.96 -9.33 10.77
N LYS A 378 13.95 -8.45 10.98
CA LYS A 378 15.39 -8.80 10.85
C LYS A 378 15.87 -9.74 11.95
N THR A 379 15.04 -9.95 12.98
CA THR A 379 15.29 -10.90 14.06
C THR A 379 14.81 -12.32 13.76
N GLN A 380 13.93 -12.53 12.76
CA GLN A 380 13.40 -13.84 12.34
C GLN A 380 14.42 -14.79 11.67
N GLY A 381 15.71 -14.57 11.89
CA GLY A 381 16.79 -15.41 11.39
C GLY A 381 17.58 -14.82 10.22
N PHE A 382 18.60 -15.56 9.80
CA PHE A 382 19.61 -15.09 8.83
C PHE A 382 19.02 -14.77 7.46
N MET A 383 18.11 -15.61 6.95
CA MET A 383 17.55 -15.44 5.60
C MET A 383 16.68 -14.19 5.50
N MET A 384 15.78 -13.95 6.46
CA MET A 384 14.94 -12.75 6.49
C MET A 384 15.81 -11.49 6.62
N ARG A 385 16.78 -11.49 7.54
CA ARG A 385 17.73 -10.38 7.69
C ARG A 385 18.47 -10.08 6.39
N LYS A 386 18.96 -11.11 5.69
CA LYS A 386 19.67 -10.94 4.42
C LYS A 386 18.74 -10.37 3.34
N LEU A 387 17.51 -10.87 3.24
CA LEU A 387 16.51 -10.37 2.30
C LEU A 387 16.22 -8.89 2.54
N LEU A 388 15.93 -8.50 3.78
CA LEU A 388 15.62 -7.12 4.17
C LEU A 388 16.83 -6.18 4.11
N ASN A 389 18.05 -6.69 4.19
CA ASN A 389 19.25 -5.89 3.95
C ASN A 389 19.49 -5.63 2.46
N ILE A 390 19.06 -6.54 1.59
CA ILE A 390 19.15 -6.37 0.13
C ILE A 390 18.05 -5.42 -0.34
N GLU A 391 16.82 -5.62 0.14
CA GLU A 391 15.65 -4.83 -0.22
C GLU A 391 14.81 -4.52 1.04
N PRO A 392 15.13 -3.42 1.75
CA PRO A 392 14.43 -3.03 2.98
C PRO A 392 12.93 -2.82 2.80
N THR A 393 12.47 -2.55 1.58
CA THR A 393 11.05 -2.29 1.32
C THR A 393 10.17 -3.52 1.38
N PHE A 394 10.77 -4.72 1.31
CA PHE A 394 10.05 -5.95 1.63
C PHE A 394 9.53 -5.96 3.07
N GLU A 395 10.19 -5.28 4.01
CA GLU A 395 9.69 -5.17 5.38
C GLU A 395 8.33 -4.48 5.42
N LEU A 396 8.21 -3.35 4.71
CA LEU A 396 6.95 -2.61 4.59
C LEU A 396 5.85 -3.46 3.96
N ALA A 397 6.20 -4.15 2.87
CA ALA A 397 5.27 -4.96 2.11
C ALA A 397 4.74 -6.16 2.91
N ILE A 398 5.64 -6.83 3.64
CA ILE A 398 5.31 -7.99 4.49
C ILE A 398 4.40 -7.56 5.64
N GLN A 399 4.75 -6.51 6.36
CA GLN A 399 3.96 -6.08 7.52
C GLN A 399 2.59 -5.51 7.11
N ALA A 400 2.54 -4.72 6.05
CA ALA A 400 1.28 -4.17 5.55
C ALA A 400 0.33 -5.28 5.03
N SER A 401 0.86 -6.33 4.38
CA SER A 401 0.03 -7.46 3.96
C SER A 401 -0.41 -8.34 5.12
N GLN A 402 0.44 -8.57 6.12
CA GLN A 402 0.06 -9.22 7.38
C GLN A 402 -1.06 -8.44 8.08
N THR A 403 -0.97 -7.11 8.09
CA THR A 403 -2.02 -6.23 8.61
C THR A 403 -3.34 -6.43 7.86
N LYS A 404 -3.33 -6.40 6.53
CA LYS A 404 -4.52 -6.66 5.70
C LYS A 404 -5.11 -8.04 5.98
N TYR A 405 -4.26 -9.07 6.02
CA TYR A 405 -4.66 -10.45 6.26
C TYR A 405 -5.34 -10.61 7.62
N MET A 406 -4.74 -10.02 8.66
CA MET A 406 -5.30 -10.06 10.01
C MET A 406 -6.66 -9.38 10.06
N LEU A 407 -6.82 -8.23 9.40
CA LEU A 407 -8.12 -7.53 9.32
C LEU A 407 -9.20 -8.39 8.65
N SER A 408 -8.88 -9.05 7.53
CA SER A 408 -9.86 -9.92 6.85
C SER A 408 -10.23 -11.13 7.71
N THR A 409 -9.24 -11.75 8.35
CA THR A 409 -9.43 -12.87 9.27
C THR A 409 -10.32 -12.45 10.44
N MET A 410 -9.97 -11.36 11.11
CA MET A 410 -10.72 -10.78 12.21
C MET A 410 -12.16 -10.44 11.82
N GLN A 411 -12.38 -9.80 10.67
CA GLN A 411 -13.72 -9.47 10.20
C GLN A 411 -14.56 -10.74 10.03
N GLN A 412 -14.04 -11.76 9.34
CA GLN A 412 -14.72 -13.04 9.19
C GLN A 412 -15.01 -13.73 10.52
N TRP A 413 -14.15 -13.57 11.52
CA TRP A 413 -14.36 -14.12 12.86
C TRP A 413 -15.47 -13.39 13.61
N CYS A 414 -15.45 -12.05 13.61
CA CYS A 414 -16.36 -11.24 14.40
C CYS A 414 -17.79 -11.19 13.83
N GLU A 415 -17.96 -11.45 12.54
CA GLU A 415 -19.25 -11.48 11.84
C GLU A 415 -19.95 -12.86 11.91
N ARG A 416 -19.28 -13.90 12.42
CA ARG A 416 -19.92 -15.17 12.78
C ARG A 416 -20.81 -15.00 14.02
#